data_AF-A0A957C7Q6-F1
#
_entry.id   AF-A0A957C7Q6-F1
#
_cell.length_a   1.000
_cell.length_b   1.000
_cell.length_c   1.000
_cell.angle_alpha   90.00
_cell.angle_beta   90.00
_cell.angle_gamma   90.00
#
_symmetry.space_group_name_H-M   'P 1'
#
loop_
_entity.id
_entity.type
_entity.pdbx_description
1 polymer ?
#
loop_
_entity_poly.entity_id
_entity_poly.type
_entity_poly.pdbx_seq_one_letter_code
_entity_poly.pdbx_strand_id
1 'polypeptide(L)'
;VMLYQRLESYLIARQELDRLELVRRSFYLKVGKRLSSRPTGRVASWQRLVLQNLVQHWNWPAKQLQLLDGRGQWRAQQVQREHKTIVNALTHSYRFLSQYARVNNLKATISANEMNLLGRKLYAAFQRKAGKVEMINPGIAPSLQEDSLSFHHQSSFPAAGPSASGWMLFTDLSTPADAMMHPPLKRSLSLIELLAWAWFNGLIIRTTRTSLVAGACPLNLQQFRQIMSTLEAFMPMPLPALAHEAFEQKNHPRKLLLLINVGVDPIERYSSKGIHKLSDRTDSLGFSSDRDNLVRTIDKVEINSWNEVHVQRFETGDTLIQCLKSLLVSLSENEGYPLPERLVTGSLHSRSN
;
A
#
# COMPACT_ATOMS: atom_id res chain seq x y z
N VAL A 1 -22.50 25.39 9.26
CA VAL A 1 -22.24 25.45 10.72
C VAL A 1 -23.26 24.62 11.51
N MET A 2 -24.57 24.76 11.25
CA MET A 2 -25.63 24.03 11.98
C MET A 2 -25.43 22.50 12.05
N LEU A 3 -25.04 21.85 10.95
CA LEU A 3 -24.77 20.41 10.95
C LEU A 3 -23.62 20.03 11.90
N TYR A 4 -22.54 20.82 11.91
CA TYR A 4 -21.41 20.62 12.82
C TYR A 4 -21.85 20.73 14.27
N GLN A 5 -22.61 21.78 14.62
CA GLN A 5 -23.10 21.99 15.99
C GLN A 5 -24.00 20.84 16.46
N ARG A 6 -24.86 20.32 15.58
CA ARG A 6 -25.69 19.14 15.89
C ARG A 6 -24.85 17.90 16.17
N LEU A 7 -23.81 17.66 15.36
CA LEU A 7 -22.87 16.55 15.58
C LEU A 7 -22.07 16.74 16.88
N GLU A 8 -21.64 17.97 17.17
CA GLU A 8 -20.92 18.31 18.39
C GLU A 8 -21.77 18.03 19.63
N SER A 9 -22.99 18.56 19.71
CA SER A 9 -23.89 18.30 20.84
C SER A 9 -24.16 16.81 21.02
N TYR A 10 -24.36 16.07 19.92
CA TYR A 10 -24.59 14.62 19.95
C TYR A 10 -23.39 13.84 20.50
N LEU A 11 -22.17 14.17 20.06
CA LEU A 11 -20.96 13.47 20.49
C LEU A 11 -20.54 13.85 21.91
N ILE A 12 -20.77 15.11 22.33
CA ILE A 12 -20.56 15.55 23.72
C ILE A 12 -21.51 14.79 24.66
N ALA A 13 -22.80 14.71 24.33
CA ALA A 13 -23.78 14.01 25.14
C ALA A 13 -23.45 12.52 25.35
N ARG A 14 -22.73 11.92 24.40
CA ARG A 14 -22.28 10.52 24.44
C ARG A 14 -20.85 10.35 24.96
N GLN A 15 -20.17 11.43 25.34
CA GLN A 15 -18.75 11.44 25.75
C GLN A 15 -17.78 10.87 24.71
N GLU A 16 -18.12 10.95 23.42
CA GLU A 16 -17.32 10.42 22.31
C GLU A 16 -16.31 11.46 21.79
N LEU A 17 -15.40 11.91 22.67
CA LEU A 17 -14.49 13.04 22.42
C LEU A 17 -13.52 12.82 21.25
N ASP A 18 -12.99 11.61 21.07
CA ASP A 18 -12.08 11.30 19.95
C ASP A 18 -12.76 11.45 18.58
N ARG A 19 -14.04 11.05 18.50
CA ARG A 19 -14.85 11.20 17.28
C ARG A 19 -15.19 12.66 17.06
N LEU A 20 -15.48 13.42 18.12
CA LEU A 20 -15.70 14.86 18.03
C LEU A 20 -14.46 15.56 17.47
N GLU A 21 -13.27 15.20 17.96
CA GLU A 21 -12.02 15.76 17.47
C GLU A 21 -11.77 15.40 15.99
N LEU A 22 -12.10 14.19 15.56
CA LEU A 22 -12.08 13.84 14.13
C LEU A 22 -13.05 14.69 13.29
N VAL A 23 -14.27 14.94 13.78
CA VAL A 23 -15.27 15.78 13.09
C VAL A 23 -14.78 17.23 12.99
N ARG A 24 -14.19 17.78 14.06
CA ARG A 24 -13.60 19.13 14.07
C ARG A 24 -12.48 19.27 13.04
N ARG A 25 -11.51 18.34 13.06
CA ARG A 25 -10.41 18.29 12.08
C ARG A 25 -10.93 18.15 10.64
N SER A 26 -11.90 17.27 10.42
CA SER A 26 -12.52 17.08 9.11
C SER A 26 -13.24 18.33 8.62
N PHE A 27 -13.99 19.01 9.50
CA PHE A 27 -14.68 20.26 9.18
C PHE A 27 -13.68 21.36 8.84
N TYR A 28 -12.63 21.53 9.65
CA TYR A 28 -11.55 22.50 9.42
C TYR A 28 -10.91 22.29 8.04
N LEU A 29 -10.48 21.06 7.74
CA LEU A 29 -9.87 20.71 6.46
C LEU A 29 -10.83 20.89 5.27
N LYS A 30 -12.12 20.59 5.45
CA LYS A 30 -13.15 20.77 4.41
C LYS A 30 -13.42 22.24 4.09
N VAL A 31 -13.34 23.12 5.09
CA VAL A 31 -13.49 24.58 4.88
C VAL A 31 -12.28 25.15 4.12
N GLY A 32 -11.08 24.58 4.32
CA GLY A 32 -9.89 24.91 3.52
C GLY A 32 -9.32 26.31 3.77
N LYS A 33 -9.68 26.96 4.89
CA LYS A 33 -9.15 28.28 5.28
C LYS A 33 -8.06 28.12 6.34
N ARG A 34 -6.81 28.46 5.98
CA ARG A 34 -5.66 28.38 6.88
C ARG A 34 -5.75 29.44 7.98
N LEU A 35 -5.60 29.07 9.25
CA LEU A 35 -5.60 29.99 10.39
C LEU A 35 -4.22 30.23 10.99
N SER A 36 -3.24 29.35 10.74
CA SER A 36 -1.85 29.47 11.22
C SER A 36 -1.07 30.61 10.56
N SER A 37 -1.51 31.08 9.39
CA SER A 37 -0.89 32.15 8.61
C SER A 37 -1.82 33.34 8.48
N ARG A 38 -1.28 34.54 8.18
CA ARG A 38 -2.09 35.74 7.97
C ARG A 38 -3.12 35.55 6.83
N PRO A 39 -4.24 36.28 6.85
CA PRO A 39 -5.20 36.26 5.75
C PRO A 39 -4.52 36.58 4.41
N THR A 40 -4.95 35.94 3.33
CA THR A 40 -4.41 36.15 1.98
C THR A 40 -4.77 37.52 1.38
N GLY A 41 -5.64 38.30 2.03
CA GLY A 41 -6.00 39.66 1.64
C GLY A 41 -5.99 40.62 2.83
N ARG A 42 -6.29 41.90 2.58
CA ARG A 42 -6.32 42.94 3.64
C ARG A 42 -7.36 42.65 4.73
N VAL A 43 -8.46 41.98 4.39
CA VAL A 43 -9.56 41.64 5.32
C VAL A 43 -9.79 40.13 5.30
N ALA A 44 -10.02 39.56 6.49
CA ALA A 44 -10.37 38.15 6.63
C ALA A 44 -11.76 37.87 6.05
N SER A 45 -11.88 36.82 5.24
CA SER A 45 -13.20 36.36 4.75
C SER A 45 -14.10 35.97 5.92
N TRP A 46 -15.42 36.17 5.81
CA TRP A 46 -16.40 35.77 6.84
C TRP A 46 -16.25 34.29 7.26
N GLN A 47 -15.94 33.39 6.32
CA GLN A 47 -15.71 31.96 6.60
C GLN A 47 -14.54 31.75 7.57
N ARG A 48 -13.48 32.55 7.40
CA ARG A 48 -12.28 32.51 8.24
C ARG A 48 -12.60 33.02 9.65
N LEU A 49 -13.38 34.09 9.78
CA LEU A 49 -13.80 34.64 11.07
C LEU A 49 -14.66 33.63 11.85
N VAL A 50 -15.62 32.99 11.18
CA VAL A 50 -16.44 31.92 11.78
C VAL A 50 -15.57 30.75 12.22
N LEU A 51 -14.63 30.31 11.37
CA LEU A 51 -13.73 29.21 11.71
C LEU A 51 -12.80 29.56 12.88
N GLN A 52 -12.33 30.81 12.95
CA GLN A 52 -11.51 31.31 14.05
C GLN A 52 -12.25 31.26 15.38
N ASN A 53 -13.51 31.71 15.40
CA ASN A 53 -14.36 31.59 16.59
C ASN A 53 -14.53 30.12 17.00
N LEU A 54 -14.84 29.21 16.06
CA LEU A 54 -14.98 27.79 16.37
C LEU A 54 -13.69 27.19 16.96
N VAL A 55 -12.54 27.47 16.34
CA VAL A 55 -11.23 26.97 16.81
C VAL A 55 -10.88 27.49 18.20
N GLN A 56 -11.24 28.72 18.54
CA GLN A 56 -11.10 29.25 19.91
C GLN A 56 -11.94 28.44 20.91
N HIS A 57 -13.18 28.08 20.57
CA HIS A 57 -14.03 27.25 21.42
C HIS A 57 -13.50 25.82 21.55
N TRP A 58 -12.85 25.27 20.51
CA TRP A 58 -12.24 23.94 20.57
C TRP A 58 -10.96 23.90 21.39
N ASN A 59 -10.39 25.05 21.74
CA ASN A 59 -9.15 25.20 22.49
C ASN A 59 -7.96 24.48 21.83
N TRP A 60 -7.87 24.54 20.49
CA TRP A 60 -6.77 23.91 19.77
C TRP A 60 -5.46 24.69 19.96
N PRO A 61 -4.34 23.99 20.25
CA PRO A 61 -3.03 24.63 20.31
C PRO A 61 -2.59 25.08 18.91
N ALA A 62 -1.76 26.13 18.85
CA ALA A 62 -1.23 26.66 17.59
C ALA A 62 -0.52 25.58 16.75
N LYS A 63 0.17 24.62 17.39
CA LYS A 63 0.83 23.48 16.74
C LYS A 63 -0.15 22.61 15.94
N GLN A 64 -1.38 22.42 16.43
CA GLN A 64 -2.40 21.66 15.74
C GLN A 64 -2.87 22.38 14.46
N LEU A 65 -3.05 23.70 14.53
CA LEU A 65 -3.39 24.50 13.35
C LEU A 65 -2.28 24.47 12.30
N GLN A 66 -1.03 24.60 12.73
CA GLN A 66 0.13 24.48 11.85
C GLN A 66 0.17 23.10 11.16
N LEU A 67 -0.08 22.02 11.90
CA LEU A 67 -0.15 20.67 11.35
C LEU A 67 -1.24 20.54 10.29
N LEU A 68 -2.47 20.97 10.58
CA LEU A 68 -3.61 20.86 9.67
C LEU A 68 -3.46 21.76 8.43
N ASP A 69 -2.95 22.97 8.60
CA ASP A 69 -2.68 23.89 7.49
C ASP A 69 -1.54 23.40 6.59
N GLY A 70 -0.59 22.68 7.19
CA GLY A 70 0.50 21.96 6.54
C GLY A 70 0.08 20.66 5.85
N ARG A 71 -1.22 20.38 5.64
CA ARG A 71 -1.72 19.16 4.95
C ARG A 71 -1.01 18.86 3.64
N GLY A 72 -0.60 19.88 2.89
CA GLY A 72 0.13 19.71 1.63
C GLY A 72 1.53 19.11 1.78
N GLN A 73 2.09 19.15 2.99
CA GLN A 73 3.43 18.64 3.33
C GLN A 73 3.35 17.37 4.19
N TRP A 74 2.16 16.79 4.35
CA TRP A 74 2.01 15.56 5.13
C TRP A 74 2.71 14.40 4.43
N ARG A 75 3.66 13.79 5.15
CA ARG A 75 4.38 12.59 4.72
C ARG A 75 3.65 11.32 5.13
N ALA A 76 4.10 10.18 4.61
CA ALA A 76 3.46 8.88 4.80
C ALA A 76 3.15 8.54 6.28
N GLN A 77 4.07 8.81 7.21
CA GLN A 77 3.85 8.56 8.65
C GLN A 77 2.68 9.36 9.23
N GLN A 78 2.56 10.64 8.87
CA GLN A 78 1.45 11.48 9.34
C GLN A 78 0.13 10.99 8.73
N VAL A 79 0.13 10.68 7.44
CA VAL A 79 -1.05 10.15 6.74
C VAL A 79 -1.50 8.81 7.32
N GLN A 80 -0.58 7.91 7.68
CA GLN A 80 -0.90 6.65 8.35
C GLN A 80 -1.61 6.84 9.70
N ARG A 81 -1.20 7.84 10.50
CA ARG A 81 -1.86 8.15 11.78
C ARG A 81 -3.29 8.64 11.56
N GLU A 82 -3.48 9.52 10.59
CA GLU A 82 -4.81 10.03 10.22
C GLU A 82 -5.68 8.92 9.63
N HIS A 83 -5.12 8.09 8.75
CA HIS A 83 -5.76 6.92 8.16
C HIS A 83 -6.30 6.00 9.25
N LYS A 84 -5.48 5.63 10.25
CA LYS A 84 -5.92 4.79 11.37
C LYS A 84 -7.11 5.38 12.12
N THR A 85 -7.10 6.70 12.35
CA THR A 85 -8.19 7.38 13.05
C THR A 85 -9.49 7.36 12.25
N ILE A 86 -9.41 7.59 10.94
CA ILE A 86 -10.55 7.52 10.02
C ILE A 86 -11.12 6.10 9.95
N VAL A 87 -10.25 5.10 9.76
CA VAL A 87 -10.66 3.68 9.68
C VAL A 87 -11.39 3.25 10.95
N ASN A 88 -10.86 3.63 12.13
CA ASN A 88 -11.51 3.32 13.40
C ASN A 88 -12.90 3.95 13.49
N ALA A 89 -13.04 5.23 13.12
CA ALA A 89 -14.31 5.94 13.17
C ALA A 89 -15.34 5.38 12.16
N LEU A 90 -14.91 5.02 10.95
CA LEU A 90 -15.78 4.42 9.94
C LEU A 90 -16.22 3.02 10.34
N THR A 91 -15.30 2.19 10.85
CA THR A 91 -15.61 0.85 11.36
C THR A 91 -16.61 0.91 12.52
N HIS A 92 -16.41 1.85 13.45
CA HIS A 92 -17.35 2.09 14.55
C HIS A 92 -18.74 2.51 14.02
N SER A 93 -18.77 3.47 13.08
CA SER A 93 -20.03 3.97 12.50
C SER A 93 -20.79 2.86 11.78
N TYR A 94 -20.10 1.99 11.05
CA TYR A 94 -20.71 0.82 10.41
C TYR A 94 -21.30 -0.17 11.42
N ARG A 95 -20.54 -0.52 12.48
CA ARG A 95 -21.04 -1.41 13.53
C ARG A 95 -22.28 -0.85 14.21
N PHE A 96 -22.27 0.46 14.51
CA PHE A 96 -23.41 1.16 15.08
C PHE A 96 -24.64 1.09 14.16
N LEU A 97 -24.47 1.42 12.87
CA LEU A 97 -25.56 1.35 11.88
C LEU A 97 -26.10 -0.08 11.73
N SER A 98 -25.21 -1.07 11.66
CA SER A 98 -25.57 -2.48 11.55
C SER A 98 -26.36 -2.97 12.76
N GLN A 99 -25.94 -2.62 13.97
CA GLN A 99 -26.67 -2.94 15.19
C GLN A 99 -28.01 -2.22 15.26
N TYR A 100 -28.03 -0.92 14.96
CA TYR A 100 -29.24 -0.11 15.00
C TYR A 100 -30.31 -0.63 14.01
N ALA A 101 -29.91 -1.03 12.80
CA ALA A 101 -30.81 -1.63 11.82
C ALA A 101 -31.41 -2.96 12.30
N ARG A 102 -30.59 -3.81 12.95
CA ARG A 102 -31.03 -5.10 13.52
C ARG A 102 -32.02 -4.92 14.67
N VAL A 103 -31.77 -4.01 15.60
CA VAL A 103 -32.62 -3.81 16.78
C VAL A 103 -33.97 -3.19 16.42
N ASN A 104 -33.98 -2.21 15.49
CA ASN A 104 -35.18 -1.43 15.21
C ASN A 104 -36.04 -2.00 14.07
N ASN A 105 -35.73 -3.20 13.55
CA ASN A 105 -36.45 -3.82 12.42
C ASN A 105 -36.75 -2.82 11.29
N LEU A 106 -35.80 -1.92 11.00
CA LEU A 106 -35.96 -0.83 10.04
C LEU A 106 -35.99 -1.40 8.62
N LYS A 107 -37.12 -2.01 8.25
CA LYS A 107 -37.42 -2.50 6.89
C LYS A 107 -37.59 -1.36 5.88
N ALA A 108 -37.53 -0.09 6.29
CA ALA A 108 -38.05 1.03 5.50
C ALA A 108 -37.01 2.08 5.05
N THR A 109 -35.70 1.93 5.27
CA THR A 109 -34.76 2.99 4.79
C THR A 109 -33.35 2.53 4.41
N ILE A 110 -32.85 1.41 4.92
CA ILE A 110 -31.57 0.84 4.47
C ILE A 110 -31.78 -0.64 4.20
N SER A 111 -31.66 -1.06 2.94
CA SER A 111 -31.83 -2.47 2.59
C SER A 111 -30.69 -3.31 3.17
N ALA A 112 -30.95 -4.58 3.48
CA ALA A 112 -29.89 -5.51 3.92
C ALA A 112 -28.74 -5.58 2.90
N ASN A 113 -29.06 -5.41 1.61
CA ASN A 113 -28.09 -5.35 0.52
C ASN A 113 -27.19 -4.11 0.60
N GLU A 114 -27.74 -2.92 0.90
CA GLU A 114 -26.96 -1.70 1.08
C GLU A 114 -25.99 -1.80 2.27
N MET A 115 -26.43 -2.41 3.37
CA MET A 115 -25.56 -2.67 4.51
C MET A 115 -24.42 -3.62 4.15
N ASN A 116 -24.72 -4.71 3.44
CA ASN A 116 -23.69 -5.64 2.96
C ASN A 116 -22.71 -4.97 2.01
N LEU A 117 -23.20 -4.11 1.11
CA LEU A 117 -22.37 -3.39 0.16
C LEU A 117 -21.45 -2.37 0.85
N LEU A 118 -21.98 -1.63 1.82
CA LEU A 118 -21.20 -0.72 2.65
C LEU A 118 -20.10 -1.49 3.40
N GLY A 119 -20.44 -2.67 3.94
CA GLY A 119 -19.48 -3.59 4.53
C GLY A 119 -18.37 -3.98 3.55
N ARG A 120 -18.71 -4.42 2.33
CA ARG A 120 -17.75 -4.77 1.28
C ARG A 120 -16.81 -3.60 0.94
N LYS A 121 -17.35 -2.39 0.79
CA LYS A 121 -16.52 -1.18 0.53
C LYS A 121 -15.54 -0.89 1.66
N LEU A 122 -15.99 -0.97 2.90
CA LEU A 122 -15.13 -0.77 4.07
C LEU A 122 -14.06 -1.85 4.18
N TYR A 123 -14.40 -3.11 3.95
CA TYR A 123 -13.43 -4.20 3.99
C TYR A 123 -12.42 -4.13 2.83
N ALA A 124 -12.88 -3.83 1.62
CA ALA A 124 -12.02 -3.62 0.47
C ALA A 124 -11.02 -2.48 0.70
N ALA A 125 -11.48 -1.36 1.25
CA ALA A 125 -10.61 -0.22 1.53
C ALA A 125 -9.65 -0.46 2.71
N PHE A 126 -10.11 -1.07 3.81
CA PHE A 126 -9.43 -0.96 5.10
C PHE A 126 -9.10 -2.28 5.79
N GLN A 127 -9.68 -3.41 5.38
CA GLN A 127 -9.38 -4.69 6.01
C GLN A 127 -7.94 -5.09 5.69
N ARG A 128 -7.17 -5.40 6.74
CA ARG A 128 -5.84 -6.00 6.62
C ARG A 128 -5.99 -7.50 6.37
N LYS A 129 -5.28 -8.01 5.36
CA LYS A 129 -5.19 -9.43 5.01
C LYS A 129 -3.71 -9.76 4.76
N ALA A 130 -3.32 -11.02 4.92
CA ALA A 130 -1.98 -11.45 4.54
C ALA A 130 -1.73 -11.15 3.06
N GLY A 131 -0.55 -10.59 2.75
CA GLY A 131 -0.18 -10.19 1.39
C GLY A 131 -0.91 -8.97 0.82
N LYS A 132 -2.01 -8.49 1.43
CA LYS A 132 -2.70 -7.30 0.94
C LYS A 132 -1.88 -6.04 1.20
N VAL A 133 -1.65 -5.26 0.14
CA VAL A 133 -0.97 -3.96 0.22
C VAL A 133 -1.96 -2.93 0.78
N GLU A 134 -1.59 -2.33 1.92
CA GLU A 134 -2.41 -1.29 2.56
C GLU A 134 -2.33 0.04 1.80
N MET A 135 -3.49 0.55 1.37
CA MET A 135 -3.64 1.86 0.75
C MET A 135 -3.80 2.93 1.82
N ILE A 136 -2.71 3.62 2.18
CA ILE A 136 -2.67 4.56 3.29
C ILE A 136 -3.22 5.95 2.94
N ASN A 137 -3.29 6.31 1.65
CA ASN A 137 -3.77 7.62 1.21
C ASN A 137 -5.01 7.56 0.30
N PRO A 138 -6.21 7.31 0.85
CA PRO A 138 -7.47 7.40 0.11
C PRO A 138 -7.90 8.87 -0.15
N GLY A 139 -6.94 9.80 -0.31
CA GLY A 139 -7.19 11.25 -0.44
C GLY A 139 -7.05 12.03 0.87
N ILE A 140 -6.34 11.49 1.87
CA ILE A 140 -6.04 12.17 3.14
C ILE A 140 -5.07 13.33 2.92
N ALA A 141 -4.00 13.13 2.15
CA ALA A 141 -3.08 14.16 1.71
C ALA A 141 -3.13 14.31 0.18
N PRO A 142 -2.84 15.50 -0.37
CA PRO A 142 -2.86 15.71 -1.82
C PRO A 142 -1.79 14.90 -2.57
N SER A 143 -0.64 14.66 -1.93
CA SER A 143 0.43 13.83 -2.46
C SER A 143 1.20 13.16 -1.31
N LEU A 144 1.69 11.95 -1.56
CA LEU A 144 2.66 11.25 -0.71
C LEU A 144 4.02 11.08 -1.38
N GLN A 145 4.25 11.79 -2.48
CA GLN A 145 5.49 11.72 -3.21
C GLN A 145 6.67 12.03 -2.29
N GLU A 146 7.67 11.17 -2.33
CA GLU A 146 8.95 11.38 -1.67
C GLU A 146 10.01 11.80 -2.70
N ASP A 147 10.94 12.65 -2.28
CA ASP A 147 12.04 13.11 -3.12
C ASP A 147 13.08 12.01 -3.32
N SER A 148 13.31 11.24 -2.25
CA SER A 148 14.21 10.09 -2.28
C SER A 148 13.74 8.94 -1.39
N LEU A 149 13.90 7.72 -1.91
CA LEU A 149 13.62 6.47 -1.22
C LEU A 149 14.84 5.55 -1.31
N SER A 150 15.22 4.96 -0.17
CA SER A 150 16.30 3.98 -0.11
C SER A 150 15.81 2.62 0.36
N PHE A 151 16.13 1.59 -0.42
CA PHE A 151 15.79 0.20 -0.14
C PHE A 151 17.02 -0.52 0.37
N HIS A 152 16.97 -1.01 1.61
CA HIS A 152 18.08 -1.71 2.24
C HIS A 152 17.68 -3.15 2.55
N HIS A 153 18.52 -4.09 2.15
CA HIS A 153 18.42 -5.46 2.64
C HIS A 153 18.90 -5.51 4.10
N GLN A 154 18.23 -6.30 4.94
CA GLN A 154 18.54 -6.33 6.37
C GLN A 154 19.97 -6.79 6.66
N SER A 155 20.54 -7.66 5.82
CA SER A 155 21.93 -8.12 5.94
C SER A 155 22.97 -7.03 5.62
N SER A 156 22.57 -5.84 5.15
CA SER A 156 23.51 -4.73 4.95
C SER A 156 23.90 -4.03 6.25
N PHE A 157 23.24 -4.36 7.36
CA PHE A 157 23.48 -3.73 8.66
C PHE A 157 24.43 -4.59 9.48
N PRO A 158 25.49 -4.03 10.10
CA PRO A 158 26.48 -4.81 10.85
C PRO A 158 25.91 -5.61 12.03
N ALA A 159 24.85 -5.10 12.66
CA ALA A 159 24.17 -5.78 13.77
C ALA A 159 23.25 -6.94 13.31
N ALA A 160 23.07 -7.10 12.00
CA ALA A 160 22.25 -8.17 11.46
C ALA A 160 23.08 -9.46 11.37
N GLY A 161 22.56 -10.53 11.96
CA GLY A 161 23.19 -11.84 11.82
C GLY A 161 23.21 -12.31 10.35
N PRO A 162 24.03 -13.32 10.02
CA PRO A 162 24.15 -13.85 8.64
C PRO A 162 22.83 -14.38 8.07
N SER A 163 21.88 -14.76 8.93
CA SER A 163 20.55 -15.24 8.55
C SER A 163 19.50 -14.12 8.47
N ALA A 164 19.89 -12.84 8.57
CA ALA A 164 18.95 -11.74 8.55
C ALA A 164 18.36 -11.55 7.14
N SER A 165 17.09 -11.94 7.00
CA SER A 165 16.32 -11.84 5.77
C SER A 165 15.29 -10.72 5.87
N GLY A 166 15.21 -9.90 4.83
CA GLY A 166 14.15 -8.92 4.68
C GLY A 166 14.65 -7.57 4.18
N TRP A 167 13.71 -6.66 4.03
CA TRP A 167 13.91 -5.37 3.41
C TRP A 167 13.33 -4.26 4.26
N MET A 168 14.01 -3.10 4.20
CA MET A 168 13.62 -1.88 4.89
C MET A 168 13.60 -0.72 3.89
N LEU A 169 12.56 0.10 3.98
CA LEU A 169 12.37 1.31 3.19
C LEU A 169 12.62 2.54 4.07
N PHE A 170 13.46 3.45 3.59
CA PHE A 170 13.75 4.73 4.24
C PHE A 170 13.44 5.88 3.29
N THR A 171 13.11 7.03 3.87
CA THR A 171 12.87 8.30 3.18
C THR A 171 14.00 9.27 3.48
N ASP A 172 14.40 10.07 2.50
CA ASP A 172 15.24 11.26 2.69
C ASP A 172 16.55 11.02 3.45
N LEU A 173 17.22 9.91 3.13
CA LEU A 173 18.59 9.67 3.59
C LEU A 173 19.57 10.53 2.77
N SER A 174 20.42 11.30 3.44
CA SER A 174 21.50 12.03 2.79
C SER A 174 22.52 11.06 2.19
N THR A 175 22.86 10.02 2.95
CA THR A 175 23.70 8.91 2.51
C THR A 175 23.08 7.57 2.94
N PRO A 176 23.36 6.47 2.22
CA PRO A 176 22.87 5.15 2.66
C PRO A 176 23.35 4.74 4.06
N ALA A 177 24.47 5.28 4.55
CA ALA A 177 24.99 4.99 5.88
C ALA A 177 24.10 5.54 7.00
N ASP A 178 23.36 6.63 6.74
CA ASP A 178 22.49 7.28 7.72
C ASP A 178 21.30 6.39 8.13
N ALA A 179 21.00 5.34 7.37
CA ALA A 179 19.91 4.40 7.65
C ALA A 179 19.98 3.81 9.08
N MET A 180 21.16 3.72 9.69
CA MET A 180 21.32 3.25 11.08
C MET A 180 20.72 4.20 12.12
N MET A 181 20.63 5.49 11.82
CA MET A 181 20.20 6.55 12.73
C MET A 181 18.73 6.92 12.58
N HIS A 182 18.07 6.41 11.54
CA HIS A 182 16.68 6.73 11.22
C HIS A 182 15.77 5.50 11.34
N PRO A 183 14.53 5.65 11.84
CA PRO A 183 13.57 4.56 11.80
C PRO A 183 13.12 4.31 10.35
N PRO A 184 12.99 3.04 9.92
CA PRO A 184 12.48 2.74 8.59
C PRO A 184 11.00 3.14 8.48
N LEU A 185 10.63 3.62 7.30
CA LEU A 185 9.24 3.92 6.97
C LEU A 185 8.38 2.64 6.92
N LYS A 186 8.91 1.57 6.31
CA LYS A 186 8.25 0.25 6.25
C LYS A 186 9.30 -0.87 6.22
N ARG A 187 8.93 -2.01 6.80
CA ARG A 187 9.67 -3.28 6.72
C ARG A 187 8.81 -4.35 6.04
N SER A 188 9.43 -5.25 5.30
CA SER A 188 8.81 -6.47 4.77
C SER A 188 9.88 -7.55 4.54
N LEU A 189 9.47 -8.81 4.45
CA LEU A 189 10.34 -9.90 4.02
C LEU A 189 10.62 -9.86 2.51
N SER A 190 9.69 -9.33 1.69
CA SER A 190 9.83 -9.24 0.23
C SER A 190 10.09 -7.81 -0.22
N LEU A 191 11.09 -7.63 -1.09
CA LEU A 191 11.33 -6.37 -1.78
C LEU A 191 10.11 -5.96 -2.62
N ILE A 192 9.46 -6.92 -3.27
CA ILE A 192 8.33 -6.66 -4.15
C ILE A 192 7.15 -6.11 -3.36
N GLU A 193 6.95 -6.55 -2.11
CA GLU A 193 5.92 -5.95 -1.24
C GLU A 193 6.22 -4.49 -0.91
N LEU A 194 7.49 -4.13 -0.65
CA LEU A 194 7.87 -2.73 -0.42
C LEU A 194 7.71 -1.88 -1.67
N LEU A 195 8.13 -2.38 -2.84
CA LEU A 195 7.99 -1.67 -4.11
C LEU A 195 6.52 -1.47 -4.47
N ALA A 196 5.70 -2.53 -4.38
CA ALA A 196 4.27 -2.44 -4.59
C ALA A 196 3.65 -1.43 -3.61
N TRP A 197 3.97 -1.51 -2.32
CA TRP A 197 3.46 -0.57 -1.33
C TRP A 197 3.83 0.88 -1.63
N ALA A 198 5.08 1.16 -2.00
CA ALA A 198 5.54 2.51 -2.33
C ALA A 198 4.92 3.02 -3.64
N TRP A 199 4.76 2.16 -4.64
CA TRP A 199 4.14 2.49 -5.93
C TRP A 199 2.65 2.79 -5.81
N PHE A 200 1.86 1.86 -5.24
CA PHE A 200 0.40 2.01 -5.14
C PHE A 200 -0.04 3.10 -4.16
N ASN A 201 0.83 3.53 -3.24
CA ASN A 201 0.57 4.70 -2.38
C ASN A 201 1.11 6.02 -2.96
N GLY A 202 1.73 6.00 -4.14
CA GLY A 202 2.24 7.19 -4.83
C GLY A 202 3.48 7.82 -4.18
N LEU A 203 4.26 7.05 -3.42
CA LEU A 203 5.54 7.53 -2.88
C LEU A 203 6.61 7.57 -3.96
N ILE A 204 6.56 6.62 -4.91
CA ILE A 204 7.43 6.58 -6.08
C ILE A 204 6.70 7.18 -7.27
N ILE A 205 7.30 8.20 -7.86
CA ILE A 205 7.00 8.65 -9.20
C ILE A 205 8.30 8.78 -10.02
N ARG A 206 8.18 9.17 -11.29
CA ARG A 206 9.34 9.27 -12.20
C ARG A 206 10.47 10.17 -11.71
N THR A 207 10.17 11.19 -10.91
CA THR A 207 11.16 12.12 -10.34
C THR A 207 11.73 11.66 -8.99
N THR A 208 11.17 10.61 -8.38
CA THR A 208 11.64 10.09 -7.09
C THR A 208 12.99 9.41 -7.27
N ARG A 209 14.01 9.88 -6.55
CA ARG A 209 15.33 9.23 -6.55
C ARG A 209 15.25 7.93 -5.76
N THR A 210 15.73 6.84 -6.35
CA THR A 210 15.74 5.53 -5.67
C THR A 210 17.16 5.02 -5.53
N SER A 211 17.50 4.52 -4.34
CA SER A 211 18.76 3.85 -4.04
C SER A 211 18.51 2.43 -3.53
N LEU A 212 19.47 1.56 -3.81
CA LEU A 212 19.45 0.15 -3.42
C LEU A 212 20.73 -0.20 -2.68
N VAL A 213 20.60 -0.74 -1.47
CA VAL A 213 21.68 -1.39 -0.73
C VAL A 213 21.30 -2.86 -0.56
N ALA A 214 21.74 -3.69 -1.49
CA ALA A 214 21.30 -5.09 -1.58
C ALA A 214 21.93 -6.01 -0.51
N GLY A 215 22.98 -5.58 0.19
CA GLY A 215 23.66 -6.41 1.19
C GLY A 215 24.16 -7.73 0.58
N ALA A 216 23.71 -8.85 1.14
CA ALA A 216 24.04 -10.20 0.66
C ALA A 216 23.10 -10.69 -0.45
N CYS A 217 22.03 -9.95 -0.78
CA CYS A 217 21.13 -10.32 -1.86
C CYS A 217 21.81 -10.03 -3.22
N PRO A 218 21.85 -11.00 -4.16
CA PRO A 218 22.43 -10.83 -5.49
C PRO A 218 21.52 -10.03 -6.44
N LEU A 219 21.00 -8.89 -5.96
CA LEU A 219 20.18 -7.96 -6.72
C LEU A 219 21.01 -6.71 -7.04
N ASN A 220 21.08 -6.34 -8.31
CA ASN A 220 21.74 -5.10 -8.73
C ASN A 220 20.74 -3.97 -9.05
N LEU A 221 21.25 -2.75 -9.18
CA LEU A 221 20.44 -1.56 -9.43
C LEU A 221 19.70 -1.61 -10.78
N GLN A 222 20.26 -2.28 -11.79
CA GLN A 222 19.63 -2.42 -13.10
C GLN A 222 18.39 -3.32 -13.02
N GLN A 223 18.50 -4.49 -12.38
CA GLN A 223 17.38 -5.40 -12.12
C GLN A 223 16.30 -4.71 -11.29
N PHE A 224 16.71 -3.96 -10.26
CA PHE A 224 15.79 -3.16 -9.45
C PHE A 224 14.99 -2.14 -10.29
N ARG A 225 15.67 -1.38 -11.16
CA ARG A 225 15.02 -0.44 -12.08
C ARG A 225 14.11 -1.14 -13.10
N GLN A 226 14.50 -2.32 -13.58
CA GLN A 226 13.69 -3.11 -14.49
C GLN A 226 12.39 -3.59 -13.83
N ILE A 227 12.46 -4.04 -12.57
CA ILE A 227 11.28 -4.44 -11.79
C ILE A 227 10.34 -3.23 -11.63
N MET A 228 10.89 -2.07 -11.27
CA MET A 228 10.12 -0.84 -11.14
C MET A 228 9.43 -0.41 -12.44
N SER A 229 10.16 -0.43 -13.56
CA SER A 229 9.62 -0.11 -14.87
C SER A 229 8.53 -1.10 -15.31
N THR A 230 8.70 -2.39 -14.99
CA THR A 230 7.70 -3.42 -15.27
C THR A 230 6.43 -3.18 -14.46
N LEU A 231 6.56 -2.84 -13.17
CA LEU A 231 5.43 -2.51 -12.32
C LEU A 231 4.68 -1.27 -12.81
N GLU A 232 5.40 -0.20 -13.18
CA GLU A 232 4.81 1.03 -13.73
C GLU A 232 4.05 0.76 -15.04
N ALA A 233 4.65 0.00 -15.96
CA ALA A 233 4.05 -0.27 -17.26
C ALA A 233 2.80 -1.16 -17.17
N PHE A 234 2.84 -2.20 -16.33
CA PHE A 234 1.76 -3.19 -16.26
C PHE A 234 0.63 -2.78 -15.30
N MET A 235 0.97 -2.06 -14.23
CA MET A 235 0.04 -1.63 -13.18
C MET A 235 0.12 -0.11 -12.96
N PRO A 236 -0.28 0.70 -13.95
CA PRO A 236 -0.18 2.15 -13.88
C PRO A 236 -1.07 2.73 -12.77
N MET A 237 -0.61 3.83 -12.18
CA MET A 237 -1.34 4.63 -11.19
C MET A 237 -1.76 5.99 -11.78
N PRO A 238 -2.91 6.55 -11.37
CA PRO A 238 -3.86 6.02 -10.38
C PRO A 238 -4.73 4.88 -10.95
N LEU A 239 -5.14 3.95 -10.08
CA LEU A 239 -6.15 2.96 -10.43
C LEU A 239 -7.49 3.64 -10.75
N PRO A 240 -8.28 3.11 -11.71
CA PRO A 240 -9.58 3.67 -12.04
C PRO A 240 -10.52 3.62 -10.84
N ALA A 241 -11.32 4.67 -10.66
CA ALA A 241 -12.35 4.70 -9.62
C ALA A 241 -13.39 3.60 -9.87
N LEU A 242 -13.76 2.90 -8.80
CA LEU A 242 -14.75 1.83 -8.88
C LEU A 242 -16.16 2.40 -8.78
N ALA A 243 -17.03 1.97 -9.70
CA ALA A 243 -18.45 2.22 -9.64
C ALA A 243 -19.09 1.45 -8.47
N HIS A 244 -20.31 1.84 -8.07
CA HIS A 244 -21.00 1.24 -6.93
C HIS A 244 -21.28 -0.25 -7.16
N GLU A 245 -21.65 -0.59 -8.38
CA GLU A 245 -22.04 -1.88 -8.93
C GLU A 245 -20.88 -2.90 -8.88
N ALA A 246 -19.63 -2.42 -8.92
CA ALA A 246 -18.46 -3.28 -8.84
C ALA A 246 -18.39 -4.07 -7.52
N PHE A 247 -18.95 -3.52 -6.44
CA PHE A 247 -18.99 -4.17 -5.12
C PHE A 247 -20.18 -5.12 -4.96
N GLU A 248 -21.14 -5.12 -5.89
CA GLU A 248 -22.25 -6.08 -5.90
C GLU A 248 -21.77 -7.46 -6.35
N GLN A 249 -20.81 -7.47 -7.28
CA GLN A 249 -20.15 -8.67 -7.78
C GLN A 249 -19.11 -9.21 -6.78
N LYS A 250 -18.78 -10.49 -6.92
CA LYS A 250 -17.71 -11.14 -6.16
C LYS A 250 -16.36 -10.55 -6.56
N ASN A 251 -15.44 -10.45 -5.58
CA ASN A 251 -14.06 -10.07 -5.83
C ASN A 251 -13.37 -11.15 -6.69
N HIS A 252 -12.78 -10.75 -7.81
CA HIS A 252 -12.07 -11.66 -8.71
C HIS A 252 -10.79 -11.00 -9.25
N PRO A 253 -9.73 -11.76 -9.53
CA PRO A 253 -8.49 -11.23 -10.10
C PRO A 253 -8.72 -10.56 -11.45
N ARG A 254 -8.08 -9.40 -11.68
CA ARG A 254 -8.11 -8.68 -12.96
C ARG A 254 -6.75 -8.54 -13.61
N LYS A 255 -5.70 -8.30 -12.80
CA LYS A 255 -4.31 -8.24 -13.27
C LYS A 255 -3.43 -9.13 -12.42
N LEU A 256 -2.50 -9.83 -13.07
CA LEU A 256 -1.57 -10.75 -12.45
C LEU A 256 -0.15 -10.54 -13.01
N LEU A 257 0.78 -10.14 -12.17
CA LEU A 257 2.19 -10.03 -12.49
C LEU A 257 2.96 -11.11 -11.73
N LEU A 258 3.73 -11.92 -12.45
CA LEU A 258 4.65 -12.90 -11.87
C LEU A 258 6.08 -12.45 -12.13
N LEU A 259 6.84 -12.25 -11.06
CA LEU A 259 8.26 -11.91 -11.08
C LEU A 259 9.05 -13.14 -10.61
N ILE A 260 9.85 -13.71 -11.50
CA ILE A 260 10.59 -14.95 -11.25
C ILE A 260 12.02 -14.63 -10.81
N ASN A 261 12.50 -15.32 -9.76
CA ASN A 261 13.88 -15.28 -9.26
C ASN A 261 14.36 -13.88 -8.84
N VAL A 262 13.47 -13.06 -8.27
CA VAL A 262 13.87 -11.72 -7.79
C VAL A 262 14.85 -11.85 -6.64
N GLY A 263 16.07 -11.33 -6.86
CA GLY A 263 17.15 -11.32 -5.87
C GLY A 263 17.73 -12.71 -5.58
N VAL A 264 17.64 -13.64 -6.53
CA VAL A 264 18.21 -14.99 -6.44
C VAL A 264 18.96 -15.29 -7.73
N ASP A 265 20.19 -15.80 -7.63
CA ASP A 265 20.90 -16.39 -8.78
C ASP A 265 20.50 -17.87 -8.91
N PRO A 266 19.70 -18.25 -9.93
CA PRO A 266 19.24 -19.62 -10.07
C PRO A 266 20.36 -20.61 -10.43
N ILE A 267 21.52 -20.11 -10.89
CA ILE A 267 22.63 -20.94 -11.41
C ILE A 267 23.78 -21.04 -10.39
N GLU A 268 23.73 -20.32 -9.27
CA GLU A 268 24.79 -20.28 -8.25
C GLU A 268 25.28 -21.66 -7.78
N ARG A 269 24.35 -22.62 -7.65
CA ARG A 269 24.66 -24.02 -7.28
C ARG A 269 25.44 -24.81 -8.36
N TYR A 270 25.40 -24.38 -9.62
CA TYR A 270 26.10 -25.02 -10.73
C TYR A 270 27.45 -24.35 -10.98
N SER A 271 27.51 -23.01 -10.90
CA SER A 271 28.76 -22.26 -11.05
C SER A 271 29.76 -22.61 -9.95
N SER A 272 29.30 -22.76 -8.71
CA SER A 272 30.11 -23.23 -7.57
C SER A 272 30.64 -24.67 -7.74
N LYS A 273 30.00 -25.49 -8.59
CA LYS A 273 30.43 -26.85 -8.92
C LYS A 273 31.26 -26.94 -10.21
N GLY A 274 31.59 -25.82 -10.84
CA GLY A 274 32.32 -25.80 -12.11
C GLY A 274 31.53 -26.34 -13.30
N ILE A 275 30.20 -26.52 -13.16
CA ILE A 275 29.32 -27.01 -14.23
C ILE A 275 28.99 -25.82 -15.14
N HIS A 276 29.97 -25.41 -15.93
CA HIS A 276 29.76 -24.48 -17.03
C HIS A 276 29.20 -25.25 -18.23
N LYS A 277 27.91 -25.04 -18.52
CA LYS A 277 27.25 -25.29 -19.82
C LYS A 277 27.88 -26.42 -20.68
N LEU A 278 27.77 -27.67 -20.24
CA LEU A 278 28.09 -28.85 -21.06
C LEU A 278 26.91 -29.29 -21.95
N SER A 279 25.78 -28.58 -21.88
CA SER A 279 24.54 -28.92 -22.57
C SER A 279 23.97 -27.68 -23.27
N ASP A 280 23.58 -27.84 -24.53
CA ASP A 280 22.89 -26.82 -25.34
C ASP A 280 21.46 -26.52 -24.86
N ARG A 281 20.97 -27.24 -23.83
CA ARG A 281 19.65 -27.01 -23.24
C ARG A 281 19.66 -25.82 -22.28
N THR A 282 19.02 -24.74 -22.73
CA THR A 282 18.86 -23.47 -22.03
C THR A 282 17.44 -23.24 -21.50
N ASP A 283 16.57 -24.25 -21.56
CA ASP A 283 15.21 -24.16 -21.00
C ASP A 283 15.26 -23.98 -19.47
N SER A 284 14.52 -23.01 -18.97
CA SER A 284 14.48 -22.64 -17.55
C SER A 284 13.73 -23.66 -16.69
N LEU A 285 12.84 -24.46 -17.28
CA LEU A 285 12.09 -25.51 -16.59
C LEU A 285 12.76 -26.89 -16.65
N GLY A 286 13.78 -27.04 -17.48
CA GLY A 286 14.50 -28.29 -17.72
C GLY A 286 15.95 -28.05 -18.09
N PHE A 287 16.66 -27.34 -17.21
CA PHE A 287 18.04 -26.91 -17.44
C PHE A 287 19.02 -28.07 -17.28
N SER A 288 20.08 -28.06 -18.10
CA SER A 288 21.13 -29.09 -18.12
C SER A 288 20.62 -30.49 -18.54
N SER A 289 21.53 -31.48 -18.50
CA SER A 289 21.24 -32.91 -18.65
C SER A 289 20.22 -33.41 -17.64
N ASP A 290 20.26 -32.86 -16.43
CA ASP A 290 19.55 -33.36 -15.26
C ASP A 290 18.10 -32.84 -15.17
N ARG A 291 17.68 -31.98 -16.13
CA ARG A 291 16.34 -31.37 -16.23
C ARG A 291 15.93 -30.62 -14.96
N ASP A 292 16.85 -29.83 -14.43
CA ASP A 292 16.59 -29.05 -13.23
C ASP A 292 15.71 -27.82 -13.51
N ASN A 293 14.78 -27.56 -12.60
CA ASN A 293 13.97 -26.35 -12.62
C ASN A 293 14.75 -25.17 -12.02
N LEU A 294 14.98 -24.12 -12.83
CA LEU A 294 15.65 -22.88 -12.41
C LEU A 294 14.72 -21.89 -11.71
N VAL A 295 13.41 -22.14 -11.65
CA VAL A 295 12.47 -21.32 -10.89
C VAL A 295 12.64 -21.61 -9.40
N ARG A 296 13.33 -20.70 -8.70
CA ARG A 296 13.58 -20.76 -7.26
C ARG A 296 12.57 -19.95 -6.48
N THR A 297 12.28 -18.74 -6.93
CA THR A 297 11.30 -17.86 -6.29
C THR A 297 10.31 -17.30 -7.29
N ILE A 298 9.08 -17.06 -6.84
CA ILE A 298 8.05 -16.36 -7.61
C ILE A 298 7.42 -15.32 -6.68
N ASP A 299 7.53 -14.04 -7.03
CA ASP A 299 6.74 -12.97 -6.43
C ASP A 299 5.52 -12.72 -7.33
N LYS A 300 4.33 -12.99 -6.79
CA LYS A 300 3.03 -12.77 -7.42
C LYS A 300 2.45 -11.45 -6.94
N VAL A 301 2.18 -10.52 -7.85
CA VAL A 301 1.42 -9.28 -7.59
C VAL A 301 0.08 -9.37 -8.32
N GLU A 302 -1.02 -9.18 -7.61
CA GLU A 302 -2.38 -9.31 -8.14
C GLU A 302 -3.21 -8.07 -7.81
N ILE A 303 -4.01 -7.60 -8.77
CA ILE A 303 -5.05 -6.58 -8.57
C ILE A 303 -6.40 -7.23 -8.85
N ASN A 304 -7.33 -7.13 -7.91
CA ASN A 304 -8.68 -7.67 -8.06
C ASN A 304 -9.71 -6.62 -8.52
N SER A 305 -10.95 -7.06 -8.74
CA SER A 305 -12.08 -6.21 -9.17
C SER A 305 -12.51 -5.15 -8.16
N TRP A 306 -12.04 -5.22 -6.91
CA TRP A 306 -12.23 -4.21 -5.87
C TRP A 306 -11.01 -3.29 -5.70
N ASN A 307 -10.07 -3.30 -6.66
CA ASN A 307 -8.79 -2.58 -6.60
C ASN A 307 -7.95 -2.95 -5.36
N GLU A 308 -8.18 -4.11 -4.73
CA GLU A 308 -7.27 -4.60 -3.71
C GLU A 308 -6.02 -5.16 -4.40
N VAL A 309 -4.85 -4.74 -3.93
CA VAL A 309 -3.56 -5.24 -4.39
C VAL A 309 -3.06 -6.29 -3.41
N HIS A 310 -2.64 -7.44 -3.91
CA HIS A 310 -2.05 -8.52 -3.13
C HIS A 310 -0.66 -8.87 -3.65
N VAL A 311 0.28 -9.09 -2.74
CA VAL A 311 1.63 -9.57 -3.02
C VAL A 311 1.85 -10.86 -2.24
N GLN A 312 2.31 -11.89 -2.93
CA GLN A 312 2.63 -13.19 -2.35
C GLN A 312 3.95 -13.70 -2.92
N ARG A 313 4.86 -14.09 -2.04
CA ARG A 313 6.15 -14.68 -2.42
C ARG A 313 6.14 -16.19 -2.17
N PHE A 314 6.57 -16.94 -3.17
CA PHE A 314 6.84 -18.37 -3.10
C PHE A 314 8.36 -18.56 -3.16
N GLU A 315 8.94 -19.24 -2.17
CA GLU A 315 10.40 -19.41 -2.09
C GLU A 315 10.87 -20.72 -1.43
N THR A 316 9.96 -21.52 -0.88
CA THR A 316 10.30 -22.78 -0.19
C THR A 316 9.54 -23.96 -0.79
N GLY A 317 10.23 -25.11 -0.90
CA GLY A 317 9.67 -26.33 -1.48
C GLY A 317 9.46 -26.22 -3.00
N ASP A 318 8.37 -26.80 -3.51
CA ASP A 318 8.03 -26.79 -4.93
C ASP A 318 7.38 -25.45 -5.35
N THR A 319 8.19 -24.39 -5.41
CA THR A 319 7.77 -23.00 -5.69
C THR A 319 6.79 -22.89 -6.85
N LEU A 320 7.10 -23.51 -8.00
CA LEU A 320 6.26 -23.46 -9.19
C LEU A 320 4.90 -24.14 -8.95
N ILE A 321 4.90 -25.32 -8.33
CA ILE A 321 3.67 -26.10 -8.06
C ILE A 321 2.79 -25.36 -7.06
N GLN A 322 3.37 -24.77 -6.01
CA GLN A 322 2.64 -23.98 -5.04
C GLN A 322 1.99 -22.74 -5.69
N CYS A 323 2.73 -22.05 -6.56
CA CYS A 323 2.19 -20.91 -7.30
C CYS A 323 1.02 -21.35 -8.21
N LEU A 324 1.20 -22.43 -8.98
CA LEU A 324 0.15 -22.98 -9.85
C LEU A 324 -1.08 -23.41 -9.06
N LYS A 325 -0.92 -24.10 -7.92
CA LYS A 325 -2.03 -24.46 -7.03
C LYS A 325 -2.77 -23.21 -6.55
N SER A 326 -2.05 -22.18 -6.13
CA SER A 326 -2.66 -20.91 -5.72
C SER A 326 -3.45 -20.24 -6.85
N LEU A 327 -2.95 -20.28 -8.08
CA LEU A 327 -3.64 -19.74 -9.26
C LEU A 327 -4.89 -20.57 -9.59
N LEU A 328 -4.80 -21.90 -9.59
CA LEU A 328 -5.92 -22.78 -9.89
C LEU A 328 -7.05 -22.64 -8.87
N VAL A 329 -6.73 -22.54 -7.58
CA VAL A 329 -7.73 -22.27 -6.53
C VAL A 329 -8.41 -20.91 -6.75
N SER A 330 -7.61 -19.88 -7.07
CA SER A 330 -8.16 -18.54 -7.36
C SER A 330 -9.08 -18.55 -8.58
N LEU A 331 -8.76 -19.34 -9.62
CA LEU A 331 -9.59 -19.48 -10.81
C LEU A 331 -10.86 -20.29 -10.55
N SER A 332 -10.78 -21.39 -9.78
CA SER A 332 -11.96 -22.21 -9.46
C SER A 332 -12.94 -21.47 -8.55
N GLU A 333 -12.43 -20.64 -7.64
CA GLU A 333 -13.29 -19.77 -6.82
C GLU A 333 -14.00 -18.69 -7.65
N ASN A 334 -13.49 -18.34 -8.82
CA ASN A 334 -13.98 -17.26 -9.68
C ASN A 334 -14.44 -17.77 -11.05
N GLU A 335 -15.00 -18.97 -11.10
CA GLU A 335 -15.64 -19.51 -12.30
C GLU A 335 -16.70 -18.54 -12.85
N GLY A 336 -16.70 -18.34 -14.16
CA GLY A 336 -17.60 -17.41 -14.85
C GLY A 336 -17.06 -15.98 -14.99
N TYR A 337 -15.92 -15.65 -14.38
CA TYR A 337 -15.22 -14.38 -14.60
C TYR A 337 -14.12 -14.53 -15.66
N PRO A 338 -13.77 -13.45 -16.39
CA PRO A 338 -12.67 -13.49 -17.35
C PRO A 338 -11.34 -13.76 -16.66
N LEU A 339 -10.44 -14.45 -17.37
CA LEU A 339 -9.07 -14.65 -16.89
C LEU A 339 -8.38 -13.28 -16.70
N PRO A 340 -7.55 -13.13 -15.66
CA PRO A 340 -6.82 -11.89 -15.45
C PRO A 340 -5.83 -11.63 -16.58
N GLU A 341 -5.66 -10.35 -16.92
CA GLU A 341 -4.53 -9.89 -17.72
C GLU A 341 -3.24 -10.31 -17.01
N ARG A 342 -2.30 -10.92 -17.74
CA ARG A 342 -1.11 -11.54 -17.12
C ARG A 342 0.18 -11.11 -17.79
N LEU A 343 1.19 -10.84 -16.96
CA LEU A 343 2.56 -10.62 -17.39
C LEU A 343 3.49 -11.50 -16.54
N VAL A 344 4.38 -12.22 -17.20
CA VAL A 344 5.41 -13.02 -16.54
C VAL A 344 6.76 -12.46 -16.98
N THR A 345 7.59 -12.12 -16.00
CA THR A 345 8.95 -11.64 -16.22
C THR A 345 9.90 -12.34 -15.26
N GLY A 346 11.14 -12.56 -15.69
CA GLY A 346 12.15 -13.24 -14.89
C GLY A 346 13.49 -12.56 -14.98
N SER A 347 14.27 -12.65 -13.92
CA SER A 347 15.68 -12.26 -13.90
C SER A 347 16.55 -13.32 -14.60
N LEU A 348 16.34 -13.54 -15.90
CA LEU A 348 17.32 -14.30 -16.67
C LEU A 348 18.57 -13.44 -16.81
N HIS A 349 19.65 -13.86 -16.14
CA HIS A 349 20.97 -13.27 -16.30
C HIS A 349 21.36 -13.40 -17.78
N SER A 350 21.15 -12.37 -18.58
CA SER A 350 21.95 -12.17 -19.79
C SER A 350 23.32 -11.69 -19.31
N ARG A 351 24.19 -12.63 -18.91
CA ARG A 351 25.62 -12.36 -19.09
C ARG A 351 25.82 -12.34 -20.60
N SER A 352 25.78 -11.15 -21.19
CA SER A 352 26.42 -10.89 -22.47
C SER A 352 27.87 -11.35 -22.31
N ASN A 353 28.29 -12.26 -23.18
CA ASN A 353 29.70 -12.64 -23.33
C ASN A 353 30.57 -11.41 -23.54
#